data_AF-A0A1A9DBT6-F1
#
_entry.id   AF-A0A1A9DBT6-F1
#
_cell.length_a   1.000
_cell.length_b   1.000
_cell.length_c   1.000
_cell.angle_alpha   90.00
_cell.angle_beta   90.00
_cell.angle_gamma   90.00
#
_symmetry.space_group_name_H-M   'P 1'
#
loop_
_entity.id
_entity.type
_entity.pdbx_description
1 polymer ?
#
loop_
_entity_poly.entity_id
_entity_poly.type
_entity_poly.pdbx_seq_one_letter_code
_entity_poly.pdbx_strand_id
1 'polypeptide(L)'
;EGLVLGALPRVTWGQDRSWRRQMARCFDDLSAALAATGGVVPLCTGEEMALHLGIDRARALQRNRPRLVHEVVAGLPEDRRDFDWNWCSTVLFEDHDVLMLFDASLDGIEDGGNEINQAMGLSNLGAAQWFEPFRPDQARDPGRGFRHP
;
A
#
# COMPACT_ATOMS: atom_id res chain seq x y z
N GLU A 1 -3.03 17.62 -10.25
CA GLU A 1 -2.24 16.55 -9.63
C GLU A 1 -3.08 15.96 -8.50
N GLY A 2 -3.38 14.66 -8.51
CA GLY A 2 -4.16 14.03 -7.45
C GLY A 2 -3.29 13.79 -6.22
N LEU A 3 -3.81 14.13 -5.04
CA LEU A 3 -3.18 13.75 -3.77
C LEU A 3 -3.18 12.22 -3.66
N VAL A 4 -2.10 11.62 -3.15
CA VAL A 4 -1.95 10.16 -3.02
C VAL A 4 -3.12 9.55 -2.22
N LEU A 5 -3.61 10.23 -1.18
CA LEU A 5 -4.79 9.81 -0.42
C LEU A 5 -6.12 9.97 -1.19
N GLY A 6 -6.14 10.80 -2.23
CA GLY A 6 -7.29 10.95 -3.12
C GLY A 6 -7.47 9.78 -4.11
N ALA A 7 -6.47 8.89 -4.20
CA ALA A 7 -6.53 7.66 -5.00
C ALA A 7 -6.96 6.44 -4.19
N LEU A 8 -7.42 6.62 -2.94
CA LEU A 8 -7.90 5.51 -2.12
C LEU A 8 -9.26 4.97 -2.62
N PRO A 9 -9.51 3.65 -2.49
CA PRO A 9 -10.74 3.03 -2.97
C PRO A 9 -11.96 3.51 -2.19
N ARG A 10 -13.13 3.31 -2.80
CA ARG A 10 -14.42 3.81 -2.33
C ARG A 10 -14.78 3.38 -0.91
N VAL A 11 -14.41 2.16 -0.53
CA VAL A 11 -14.60 1.61 0.83
C VAL A 11 -14.03 2.53 1.93
N THR A 12 -13.06 3.38 1.60
CA THR A 12 -12.41 4.30 2.54
C THR A 12 -13.08 5.67 2.65
N TRP A 13 -14.04 6.01 1.79
CA TRP A 13 -14.55 7.39 1.68
C TRP A 13 -15.26 7.88 2.95
N GLY A 14 -15.90 6.98 3.69
CA GLY A 14 -16.56 7.28 4.97
C GLY A 14 -15.63 7.33 6.19
N GLN A 15 -14.32 7.09 6.01
CA GLN A 15 -13.39 6.94 7.13
C GLN A 15 -12.94 8.28 7.72
N ASP A 16 -12.72 8.28 9.04
CA ASP A 16 -12.46 9.49 9.81
C ASP A 16 -10.99 9.97 9.78
N ARG A 17 -10.71 11.04 10.52
CA ARG A 17 -9.36 11.59 10.63
C ARG A 17 -8.36 10.60 11.26
N SER A 18 -8.80 9.81 12.23
CA SER A 18 -7.94 8.82 12.90
C SER A 18 -7.48 7.77 11.90
N TRP A 19 -8.42 7.23 11.13
CA TRP A 19 -8.15 6.29 10.05
C TRP A 19 -7.19 6.87 9.01
N ARG A 20 -7.38 8.12 8.57
CA ARG A 20 -6.47 8.77 7.60
C ARG A 20 -5.05 8.92 8.14
N ARG A 21 -4.89 9.17 9.45
CA ARG A 21 -3.57 9.20 10.09
C ARG A 21 -2.93 7.82 10.12
N GLN A 22 -3.70 6.76 10.37
CA GLN A 22 -3.21 5.38 10.30
C GLN A 22 -2.77 5.01 8.88
N MET A 23 -3.56 5.39 7.87
CA MET A 23 -3.18 5.21 6.47
C MET A 23 -1.89 5.96 6.11
N ALA A 24 -1.73 7.20 6.57
CA ALA A 24 -0.49 7.95 6.37
C ALA A 24 0.71 7.27 7.05
N ARG A 25 0.51 6.71 8.26
CA ARG A 25 1.53 5.98 9.01
C ARG A 25 2.03 4.75 8.27
N CYS A 26 1.17 4.07 7.50
CA CYS A 26 1.59 2.93 6.67
C CYS A 26 2.71 3.29 5.68
N PHE A 27 2.71 4.51 5.10
CA PHE A 27 3.81 4.96 4.25
C PHE A 27 5.11 5.14 5.03
N ASP A 28 5.03 5.68 6.24
CA ASP A 28 6.18 5.85 7.13
C ASP A 28 6.73 4.50 7.57
N ASP A 29 5.87 3.53 7.87
CA ASP A 29 6.24 2.18 8.27
C ASP A 29 7.00 1.45 7.15
N LEU A 30 6.51 1.52 5.91
CA LEU A 30 7.20 0.97 4.74
C LEU A 30 8.54 1.67 4.48
N SER A 31 8.58 3.00 4.60
CA SER A 31 9.81 3.77 4.42
C SER A 31 10.86 3.40 5.47
N ALA A 32 10.45 3.24 6.73
CA ALA A 32 11.32 2.83 7.82
C ALA A 32 11.82 1.39 7.63
N ALA A 33 10.94 0.48 7.20
CA ALA A 33 11.31 -0.89 6.89
C ALA A 33 12.36 -0.94 5.76
N LEU A 34 12.11 -0.23 4.66
CA LEU A 34 13.03 -0.14 3.53
C LEU A 34 14.41 0.38 3.95
N ALA A 35 14.44 1.42 4.79
CA ALA A 35 15.69 1.98 5.30
C ALA A 35 16.46 1.02 6.22
N ALA A 36 15.75 0.19 6.99
CA ALA A 36 16.34 -0.73 7.94
C ALA A 36 16.81 -2.06 7.30
N THR A 37 16.08 -2.59 6.33
CA THR A 37 16.29 -3.95 5.79
C THR A 37 16.69 -3.98 4.32
N GLY A 38 16.55 -2.87 3.60
CA GLY A 38 16.71 -2.82 2.15
C GLY A 38 15.51 -3.39 1.37
N GLY A 39 14.41 -3.77 2.04
CA GLY A 39 13.20 -4.30 1.42
C GLY A 39 11.92 -3.84 2.10
N VAL A 40 10.80 -4.05 1.43
CA VAL A 40 9.45 -3.80 1.97
C VAL A 40 8.70 -5.11 2.09
N VAL A 41 8.09 -5.33 3.25
CA VAL A 41 7.15 -6.43 3.50
C VAL A 41 5.95 -5.80 4.21
N PRO A 42 4.80 -5.68 3.53
CA PRO A 42 3.57 -5.24 4.16
C PRO A 42 3.12 -6.20 5.26
N LEU A 43 2.68 -5.67 6.40
CA LEU A 43 2.24 -6.47 7.55
C LEU A 43 0.72 -6.36 7.81
N CYS A 44 0.03 -5.53 7.03
CA CYS A 44 -1.42 -5.37 7.03
C CYS A 44 -1.92 -4.78 5.70
N THR A 45 -3.22 -4.85 5.43
CA THR A 45 -3.85 -4.37 4.18
C THR A 45 -3.58 -2.88 3.93
N GLY A 46 -3.49 -2.07 5.00
CA GLY A 46 -3.14 -0.67 4.91
C GLY A 46 -1.71 -0.43 4.40
N GLU A 47 -0.75 -1.26 4.80
CA GLU A 47 0.61 -1.22 4.26
C GLU A 47 0.63 -1.67 2.80
N GLU A 48 -0.13 -2.70 2.41
CA GLU A 48 -0.23 -3.11 1.01
C GLU A 48 -0.82 -2.01 0.13
N MET A 49 -1.91 -1.37 0.57
CA MET A 49 -2.51 -0.25 -0.13
C MET A 49 -1.52 0.93 -0.24
N ALA A 50 -0.74 1.22 0.81
CA ALA A 50 0.27 2.27 0.78
C ALA A 50 1.36 1.97 -0.26
N LEU A 51 1.83 0.72 -0.30
CA LEU A 51 2.81 0.25 -1.27
C LEU A 51 2.28 0.36 -2.70
N HIS A 52 1.03 -0.07 -2.94
CA HIS A 52 0.37 0.04 -4.24
C HIS A 52 0.33 1.49 -4.74
N LEU A 53 -0.17 2.40 -3.90
CA LEU A 53 -0.23 3.82 -4.22
C LEU A 53 1.16 4.44 -4.44
N GLY A 54 2.16 3.99 -3.69
CA GLY A 54 3.56 4.40 -3.84
C GLY A 54 4.13 4.00 -5.21
N ILE A 55 3.92 2.75 -5.62
CA ILE A 55 4.36 2.23 -6.92
C ILE A 55 3.65 2.93 -8.06
N ASP A 56 2.33 3.11 -8.00
CA ASP A 56 1.59 3.82 -9.05
C ASP A 56 2.06 5.28 -9.17
N ARG A 57 2.31 5.95 -8.03
CA ARG A 57 2.87 7.29 -8.01
C ARG A 57 4.26 7.36 -8.64
N ALA A 58 5.14 6.40 -8.33
CA ALA A 58 6.47 6.31 -8.91
C ALA A 58 6.42 6.08 -10.42
N ARG A 59 5.54 5.17 -10.89
CA ARG A 59 5.28 4.93 -12.31
C ARG A 59 4.78 6.18 -13.03
N ALA A 60 3.87 6.93 -12.41
CA ALA A 60 3.38 8.19 -12.95
C ALA A 60 4.47 9.26 -13.01
N LEU A 61 5.34 9.35 -12.00
CA LEU A 61 6.49 10.27 -12.00
C LEU A 61 7.49 9.91 -13.09
N GLN A 62 7.82 8.63 -13.28
CA GLN A 62 8.74 8.20 -14.34
C GLN A 62 8.19 8.56 -15.72
N ARG A 63 6.89 8.36 -15.95
CA ARG A 63 6.23 8.72 -17.22
C ARG A 63 6.17 10.23 -17.46
N ASN A 64 5.80 11.00 -16.44
CA ASN A 64 5.47 12.43 -16.60
C ASN A 64 6.65 13.36 -16.32
N ARG A 65 7.64 12.92 -15.54
CA ARG A 65 8.81 13.70 -15.09
C ARG A 65 10.09 12.83 -15.07
N PRO A 66 10.49 12.22 -16.19
CA PRO A 66 11.62 11.28 -16.23
C PRO A 66 12.95 11.90 -15.77
N ARG A 67 13.19 13.20 -16.04
CA ARG A 67 14.40 13.90 -15.59
C ARG A 67 14.48 14.00 -14.06
N LEU A 68 13.35 14.32 -13.42
CA LEU A 68 13.28 14.38 -11.96
C LEU A 68 13.56 13.01 -11.34
N VAL A 69 13.02 11.94 -11.93
CA VAL A 69 13.28 10.59 -11.43
C VAL A 69 14.75 10.23 -11.60
N HIS A 70 15.33 10.50 -12.77
CA HIS A 70 16.76 10.29 -13.02
C HIS A 70 17.64 11.02 -12.00
N GLU A 71 17.33 12.27 -11.66
CA GLU A 71 18.05 13.03 -10.61
C GLU A 71 17.90 12.40 -9.23
N VAL A 72 16.69 11.94 -8.88
CA VAL A 72 16.41 11.30 -7.57
C VAL A 72 17.16 9.98 -7.41
N VAL A 73 17.29 9.19 -8.48
CA VAL A 73 17.92 7.84 -8.42
C VAL A 73 19.39 7.82 -8.82
N ALA A 74 19.99 8.96 -9.21
CA ALA A 74 21.35 9.02 -9.78
C ALA A 74 22.46 8.43 -8.90
N GLY A 75 22.24 8.29 -7.59
CA GLY A 75 23.19 7.70 -6.64
C GLY A 75 22.99 6.20 -6.37
N LEU A 76 21.98 5.58 -6.98
CA LEU A 76 21.68 4.16 -6.80
C LEU A 76 22.35 3.32 -7.89
N PRO A 77 22.73 2.06 -7.59
CA PRO A 77 23.19 1.13 -8.63
C PRO A 77 22.12 0.89 -9.70
N GLU A 78 22.51 0.93 -10.97
CA GLU A 78 21.63 0.59 -12.08
C GLU A 78 21.45 -0.93 -12.21
N ASP A 79 20.21 -1.40 -12.43
CA ASP A 79 19.88 -2.78 -12.84
C ASP A 79 19.06 -2.74 -14.13
N ARG A 80 19.24 -3.75 -14.99
CA ARG A 80 18.47 -3.91 -16.23
C ARG A 80 16.95 -4.02 -16.03
N ARG A 81 16.50 -4.32 -14.80
CA ARG A 81 15.10 -4.39 -14.38
C ARG A 81 14.58 -3.09 -13.78
N ASP A 82 15.39 -2.03 -13.76
CA ASP A 82 14.93 -0.73 -13.30
C ASP A 82 13.71 -0.29 -14.09
N PHE A 83 12.70 0.20 -13.37
CA PHE A 83 11.40 0.60 -13.91
C PHE A 83 10.57 -0.53 -14.56
N ASP A 84 10.88 -1.80 -14.29
CA ASP A 84 9.96 -2.92 -14.54
C ASP A 84 8.83 -2.92 -13.49
N TRP A 85 7.84 -2.07 -13.72
CA TRP A 85 6.70 -1.89 -12.81
C TRP A 85 5.82 -3.14 -12.69
N ASN A 86 5.79 -3.99 -13.72
CA ASN A 86 5.05 -5.25 -13.65
C ASN A 86 5.73 -6.19 -12.66
N TRP A 87 7.06 -6.25 -12.68
CA TRP A 87 7.83 -7.03 -11.73
C TRP A 87 7.67 -6.56 -10.28
N CYS A 88 7.59 -5.24 -10.04
CA CYS A 88 7.30 -4.71 -8.71
C CYS A 88 5.99 -5.25 -8.13
N SER A 89 4.94 -5.35 -8.95
CA SER A 89 3.65 -5.90 -8.51
C SER A 89 3.74 -7.38 -8.15
N THR A 90 4.59 -8.15 -8.84
CA THR A 90 4.75 -9.59 -8.59
C THR A 90 5.60 -9.89 -7.36
N VAL A 91 6.61 -9.08 -7.06
CA VAL A 91 7.59 -9.39 -5.99
C VAL A 91 7.28 -8.74 -4.67
N LEU A 92 6.62 -7.56 -4.66
CA LEU A 92 6.45 -6.78 -3.45
C LEU A 92 5.12 -7.03 -2.72
N PHE A 93 4.24 -7.85 -3.28
CA PHE A 93 2.94 -8.20 -2.72
C PHE A 93 2.89 -9.70 -2.44
N GLU A 94 2.45 -10.12 -1.24
CA GLU A 94 2.22 -11.55 -0.93
C GLU A 94 0.99 -12.07 -1.70
N ASP A 95 -0.06 -11.25 -1.80
CA ASP A 95 -1.24 -11.47 -2.64
C ASP A 95 -1.73 -10.16 -3.29
N HIS A 96 -2.67 -10.24 -4.23
CA HIS A 96 -3.21 -9.08 -4.96
C HIS A 96 -4.62 -8.70 -4.51
N ASP A 97 -5.07 -9.20 -3.36
CA ASP A 97 -6.47 -9.11 -2.93
C ASP A 97 -6.87 -7.65 -2.67
N VAL A 98 -5.93 -6.86 -2.15
CA VAL A 98 -6.09 -5.42 -1.94
C VAL A 98 -6.40 -4.64 -3.23
N LEU A 99 -6.01 -5.16 -4.40
CA LEU A 99 -6.28 -4.54 -5.71
C LEU A 99 -7.73 -4.75 -6.16
N MET A 100 -8.40 -5.79 -5.65
CA MET A 100 -9.82 -6.05 -5.96
C MET A 100 -10.72 -4.90 -5.50
N LEU A 101 -10.30 -4.13 -4.50
CA LEU A 101 -11.02 -2.95 -3.98
C LEU A 101 -11.13 -1.78 -4.98
N PHE A 102 -10.40 -1.83 -6.10
CA PHE A 102 -10.50 -0.85 -7.18
C PHE A 102 -11.46 -1.28 -8.30
N ASP A 103 -11.88 -2.54 -8.33
CA ASP A 103 -12.80 -3.05 -9.34
C ASP A 103 -14.25 -2.84 -8.86
N ALA A 104 -14.94 -1.91 -9.52
CA ALA A 104 -16.35 -1.62 -9.19
C ALA A 104 -17.29 -2.81 -9.41
N SER A 105 -16.89 -3.82 -10.19
CA SER A 105 -17.67 -5.05 -10.35
C SER A 105 -17.60 -5.98 -9.13
N LEU A 106 -16.66 -5.72 -8.22
CA LEU A 106 -16.44 -6.46 -6.98
C LEU A 106 -16.87 -5.65 -5.74
N ASP A 107 -17.65 -4.59 -5.91
CA ASP A 107 -18.24 -3.84 -4.79
C ASP A 107 -18.95 -4.80 -3.81
N GLY A 108 -18.64 -4.71 -2.52
CA GLY A 108 -19.16 -5.60 -1.48
C GLY A 108 -18.28 -6.81 -1.18
N ILE A 109 -17.14 -6.97 -1.86
CA ILE A 109 -16.13 -8.00 -1.52
C ILE A 109 -15.45 -7.72 -0.18
N GLU A 110 -15.46 -6.46 0.28
CA GLU A 110 -14.93 -6.04 1.57
C GLU A 110 -15.74 -6.56 2.77
N ASP A 111 -16.97 -7.04 2.54
CA ASP A 111 -17.81 -7.63 3.58
C ASP A 111 -17.30 -9.03 3.93
N GLY A 112 -16.78 -9.21 5.15
CA GLY A 112 -16.30 -10.50 5.65
C GLY A 112 -17.40 -11.57 5.79
N GLY A 113 -18.68 -11.18 5.70
CA GLY A 113 -19.82 -12.09 5.58
C GLY A 113 -20.11 -12.55 4.15
N ASN A 114 -19.43 -12.01 3.13
CA ASN A 114 -19.62 -12.38 1.74
C ASN A 114 -19.04 -13.78 1.46
N GLU A 115 -19.84 -14.65 0.84
CA GLU A 115 -19.44 -16.02 0.49
C GLU A 115 -18.18 -16.06 -0.41
N ILE A 116 -18.01 -15.07 -1.29
CA ILE A 116 -16.82 -14.96 -2.16
C ILE A 116 -15.58 -14.65 -1.34
N ASN A 117 -15.67 -13.71 -0.40
CA ASN A 117 -14.57 -13.34 0.50
C ASN A 117 -14.13 -14.56 1.32
N GLN A 118 -15.08 -15.27 1.94
CA GLN A 118 -14.79 -16.46 2.74
C GLN A 118 -14.25 -17.64 1.90
N ALA A 119 -14.78 -17.85 0.70
CA ALA A 119 -14.33 -18.93 -0.18
C ALA A 119 -12.92 -18.69 -0.74
N MET A 120 -12.52 -17.43 -0.94
CA MET A 120 -11.22 -17.06 -1.47
C MET A 120 -10.16 -16.84 -0.37
N GLY A 121 -10.56 -16.78 0.90
CA GLY A 121 -9.64 -16.56 2.02
C GLY A 121 -9.07 -15.15 2.08
N LEU A 122 -9.78 -14.18 1.48
CA LEU A 122 -9.34 -12.78 1.41
C LEU A 122 -9.27 -12.20 2.82
N SER A 123 -8.16 -11.55 3.16
CA SER A 123 -7.96 -11.04 4.51
C SER A 123 -8.22 -9.53 4.60
N ASN A 124 -9.01 -9.14 5.60
CA ASN A 124 -9.12 -7.77 6.12
C ASN A 124 -9.41 -6.65 5.09
N LEU A 125 -10.18 -6.96 4.04
CA LEU A 125 -10.54 -6.00 2.99
C LEU A 125 -11.44 -4.85 3.46
N GLY A 126 -12.19 -5.04 4.56
CA GLY A 126 -12.98 -3.99 5.20
C GLY A 126 -12.10 -2.87 5.73
N ALA A 127 -12.41 -1.61 5.39
CA ALA A 127 -11.57 -0.46 5.76
C ALA A 127 -11.25 -0.37 7.26
N ALA A 128 -12.16 -0.82 8.14
CA ALA A 128 -11.92 -0.83 9.59
C ALA A 128 -10.80 -1.80 10.03
N GLN A 129 -10.59 -2.87 9.26
CA GLN A 129 -9.63 -3.95 9.55
C GLN A 129 -8.28 -3.74 8.89
N TRP A 130 -8.12 -2.71 8.05
CA TRP A 130 -6.90 -2.52 7.25
C TRP A 130 -5.62 -2.42 8.06
N PHE A 131 -5.71 -2.02 9.33
CA PHE A 131 -4.55 -1.86 10.20
C PHE A 131 -4.35 -3.04 11.17
N GLU A 132 -5.20 -4.06 11.09
CA GLU A 132 -5.01 -5.31 11.81
C GLU A 132 -3.86 -6.09 11.16
N PRO A 133 -2.89 -6.57 11.96
CA PRO A 133 -1.75 -7.29 11.42
C PRO A 133 -2.21 -8.63 10.84
N PHE A 134 -1.65 -9.02 9.68
CA PHE A 134 -1.88 -10.35 9.10
C PHE A 134 -1.42 -11.47 10.05
N ARG A 135 -0.34 -11.22 10.78
CA ARG A 135 0.23 -12.12 11.79
C ARG A 135 0.49 -11.33 13.08
N PRO A 136 -0.20 -11.64 14.20
CA PRO A 136 -0.06 -10.88 15.44
C PRO A 136 1.37 -10.81 15.99
N ASP A 137 2.18 -11.84 15.79
CA ASP A 137 3.59 -11.91 16.22
C ASP A 137 4.53 -11.02 15.40
N GLN A 138 4.08 -10.57 14.22
CA GLN A 138 4.83 -9.68 13.32
C GLN A 138 4.32 -8.24 13.39
N ALA A 139 3.37 -7.92 14.27
CA ALA A 139 2.75 -6.60 14.33
C ALA A 139 3.78 -5.47 14.56
N ARG A 140 3.61 -4.35 13.85
CA ARG A 140 4.36 -3.12 14.12
C ARG A 140 4.09 -2.65 15.55
N ASP A 141 5.10 -2.06 16.20
CA ASP A 141 4.96 -1.46 17.53
C ASP A 141 3.79 -0.45 17.56
N PRO A 142 2.73 -0.69 18.38
CA PRO A 142 1.59 0.22 18.47
C PRO A 142 1.97 1.60 19.03
N GLY A 143 3.08 1.72 19.77
CA GLY A 143 3.58 2.95 20.40
C GLY A 143 4.40 3.88 19.49
N ARG A 144 4.65 3.51 18.22
CA ARG A 144 5.54 4.24 17.29
C ARG A 144 5.07 5.65 16.88
N GLY A 145 3.89 6.08 17.30
CA GLY A 145 3.38 7.43 17.08
C GLY A 145 2.96 7.73 15.64
N PHE A 146 2.83 9.01 15.32
CA PHE A 146 2.50 9.53 13.99
C PHE A 146 3.45 10.69 13.66
N ARG A 147 3.77 10.89 12.38
CA ARG A 147 4.47 12.10 11.95
C ARG A 147 3.67 13.35 12.35
N HIS A 148 4.35 14.30 12.97
CA HIS A 148 3.76 15.61 13.30
C HIS A 148 3.62 16.44 12.02
N PRO A 149 2.49 17.15 11.84
CA PRO A 149 2.28 18.03 10.68
C PRO A 149 3.22 19.23 10.68
#